data_AF-A0A4Q6A9R1-F1
#
_entry.id   AF-A0A4Q6A9R1-F1
#
_cell.length_a   1.000
_cell.length_b   1.000
_cell.length_c   1.000
_cell.angle_alpha   90.00
_cell.angle_beta   90.00
_cell.angle_gamma   90.00
#
_symmetry.space_group_name_H-M   'P 1'
#
loop_
_entity.id
_entity.type
_entity.pdbx_description
1 polymer ?
#
loop_
_entity_poly.entity_id
_entity_poly.type
_entity_poly.pdbx_seq_one_letter_code
_entity_poly.pdbx_strand_id
1 'polypeptide(L)'
;MKRLILSLSLLWASFPLAAQTTCDSVAIEVQFAPFDDSLIIVSATNQSQEIFSYPGFILFNNSGDTLAIGSVNLFGLGQSSSQTLSIQPAFSGTAVGSGVVQLWTNFYDSLHCTFPITGVNLCPDTCVTLYPSFANSGGAMVTGNVSWTLTNSMGQAVGSGTLEMDSLTQEARDSICINPGSYSISFTQGTASSGGQQWVGVSTAVYGGTVPMVMFNGTSETIPFSFYSQCSLPTTVQDIPGKKAVQIYAAGGSIRLNSLDGTAIGAVRLVSINGSLVVSKNFSSETAEIIAADLVPGIYIVQVQHGQQVWVEKVLVNP
;
A
#
# COMPACT_ATOMS: atom_id res chain seq x y z
N MET A 1 -21.11 74.47 -38.49
CA MET A 1 -21.05 73.00 -38.32
C MET A 1 -19.78 72.67 -37.52
N LYS A 2 -19.89 72.40 -36.21
CA LYS A 2 -18.76 72.01 -35.34
C LYS A 2 -18.80 70.49 -35.19
N ARG A 3 -17.73 69.80 -35.58
CA ARG A 3 -17.56 68.34 -35.41
C ARG A 3 -16.97 68.07 -34.03
N LEU A 4 -17.69 67.32 -33.21
CA LEU A 4 -17.26 66.81 -31.91
C LEU A 4 -16.53 65.47 -32.15
N ILE A 5 -15.23 65.40 -31.82
CA ILE A 5 -14.46 64.15 -31.85
C ILE A 5 -14.46 63.62 -30.42
N LEU A 6 -15.15 62.50 -30.18
CA LEU A 6 -15.13 61.79 -28.90
C LEU A 6 -14.00 60.77 -28.94
N SER A 7 -12.92 61.03 -28.20
CA SER A 7 -11.82 60.10 -27.97
C SER A 7 -12.21 59.07 -26.90
N LEU A 8 -12.39 57.82 -27.32
CA LEU A 8 -12.70 56.67 -26.47
C LEU A 8 -11.40 56.01 -25.99
N SER A 9 -11.00 56.30 -24.76
CA SER A 9 -9.83 55.71 -24.11
C SER A 9 -10.16 54.30 -23.62
N LEU A 10 -9.71 53.28 -24.35
CA LEU A 10 -9.83 51.87 -23.96
C LEU A 10 -8.78 51.55 -22.88
N LEU A 11 -9.18 51.55 -21.61
CA LEU A 11 -8.39 51.03 -20.49
C LEU A 11 -8.38 49.49 -20.58
N TRP A 12 -7.31 48.93 -21.15
CA TRP A 12 -7.03 47.50 -21.06
C TRP A 12 -6.60 47.18 -19.62
N ALA A 13 -7.51 46.60 -18.85
CA ALA A 13 -7.18 45.94 -17.60
C ALA A 13 -6.39 44.67 -17.93
N SER A 14 -5.08 44.72 -17.75
CA SER A 14 -4.21 43.54 -17.79
C SER A 14 -4.54 42.65 -16.60
N PHE A 15 -5.39 41.65 -16.80
CA PHE A 15 -5.50 40.55 -15.84
C PHE A 15 -4.20 39.76 -15.88
N PRO A 16 -3.53 39.49 -14.74
CA PRO A 16 -2.41 38.57 -14.72
C PRO A 16 -2.92 37.16 -15.05
N LEU A 17 -2.61 36.69 -16.25
CA LEU A 17 -2.61 35.26 -16.52
C LEU A 17 -1.58 34.64 -15.58
N ALA A 18 -2.02 33.80 -14.64
CA ALA A 18 -1.09 32.94 -13.92
C ALA A 18 -0.35 32.11 -14.97
N ALA A 19 0.93 32.38 -15.16
CA ALA A 19 1.78 31.55 -15.99
C ALA A 19 1.82 30.17 -15.35
N GLN A 20 1.27 29.15 -16.02
CA GLN A 20 1.47 27.77 -15.60
C GLN A 20 2.97 27.50 -15.68
N THR A 21 3.56 27.10 -14.55
CA THR A 21 4.95 26.66 -14.52
C THR A 21 5.01 25.23 -15.06
N THR A 22 6.11 24.82 -15.71
CA THR A 22 6.26 23.43 -16.20
C THR A 22 6.01 22.42 -15.06
N CYS A 23 6.33 22.78 -13.82
CA CYS A 23 6.09 21.99 -12.62
C CYS A 23 4.62 21.64 -12.36
N ASP A 24 3.68 22.51 -12.75
CA ASP A 24 2.24 22.26 -12.59
C ASP A 24 1.75 21.11 -13.49
N SER A 25 2.54 20.75 -14.52
CA SER A 25 2.27 19.63 -15.44
C SER A 25 2.97 18.34 -15.03
N VAL A 26 3.62 18.29 -13.86
CA VAL A 26 4.28 17.10 -13.34
C VAL A 26 3.50 16.55 -12.15
N ALA A 27 2.97 15.34 -12.30
CA ALA A 27 2.34 14.61 -11.20
C ALA A 27 3.37 13.68 -10.55
N ILE A 28 3.37 13.62 -9.21
CA ILE A 28 4.27 12.79 -8.41
C ILE A 28 3.44 11.91 -7.46
N GLU A 29 3.80 10.63 -7.40
CA GLU A 29 3.33 9.66 -6.41
C GLU A 29 4.55 9.03 -5.72
N VAL A 30 4.42 8.74 -4.42
CA VAL A 30 5.48 8.19 -3.58
C VAL A 30 4.97 7.01 -2.76
N GLN A 31 5.70 5.91 -2.78
CA GLN A 31 5.37 4.69 -2.04
C GLN A 31 6.63 3.89 -1.71
N PHE A 32 6.58 2.96 -0.77
CA PHE A 32 7.68 2.02 -0.56
C PHE A 32 7.91 1.14 -1.80
N ALA A 33 9.14 0.64 -1.95
CA ALA A 33 9.41 -0.41 -2.93
C ALA A 33 8.75 -1.74 -2.50
N PRO A 34 8.17 -2.51 -3.43
CA PRO A 34 7.42 -3.72 -3.06
C PRO A 34 8.27 -4.83 -2.44
N PHE A 35 9.56 -4.91 -2.76
CA PHE A 35 10.45 -6.01 -2.36
C PHE A 35 11.72 -5.55 -1.64
N ASP A 36 11.86 -4.25 -1.38
CA ASP A 36 13.05 -3.67 -0.76
C ASP A 36 12.62 -2.64 0.29
N ASP A 37 13.01 -2.90 1.54
CA ASP A 37 12.58 -2.12 2.69
C ASP A 37 13.44 -0.86 2.93
N SER A 38 14.50 -0.70 2.11
CA SER A 38 15.43 0.42 2.12
C SER A 38 15.14 1.45 1.02
N LEU A 39 14.12 1.20 0.19
CA LEU A 39 13.81 2.01 -0.98
C LEU A 39 12.39 2.58 -0.94
N ILE A 40 12.27 3.83 -1.38
CA ILE A 40 11.01 4.49 -1.76
C ILE A 40 11.01 4.63 -3.29
N ILE A 41 9.86 4.48 -3.92
CA ILE A 41 9.66 4.72 -5.33
C ILE A 41 8.93 6.05 -5.50
N VAL A 42 9.50 6.92 -6.34
CA VAL A 42 8.84 8.10 -6.88
C VAL A 42 8.37 7.79 -8.30
N SER A 43 7.06 7.76 -8.51
CA SER A 43 6.45 7.70 -9.84
C SER A 43 6.12 9.12 -10.29
N ALA A 44 6.74 9.56 -11.36
CA ALA A 44 6.57 10.89 -11.92
C ALA A 44 5.92 10.79 -13.30
N THR A 45 4.94 11.63 -13.59
CA THR A 45 4.33 11.78 -14.92
C THR A 45 4.42 13.22 -15.36
N ASN A 46 5.23 13.46 -16.39
CA ASN A 46 5.37 14.75 -17.04
C ASN A 46 4.40 14.87 -18.21
N GLN A 47 3.47 15.83 -18.14
CA GLN A 47 2.50 16.14 -19.19
C GLN A 47 2.86 17.40 -19.99
N SER A 48 4.01 18.01 -19.69
CA SER A 48 4.53 19.15 -20.44
C SER A 48 5.26 18.72 -21.73
N GLN A 49 5.70 19.70 -22.52
CA GLN A 49 6.58 19.48 -23.67
C GLN A 49 8.08 19.55 -23.30
N GLU A 50 8.40 19.89 -22.06
CA GLU A 50 9.78 20.00 -21.57
C GLU A 50 10.30 18.63 -21.16
N ILE A 51 11.60 18.37 -21.37
CA ILE A 51 12.26 17.17 -20.86
C ILE A 51 13.21 17.60 -19.75
N PHE A 52 12.92 17.16 -18.52
CA PHE A 52 13.83 17.39 -17.39
C PHE A 52 15.06 16.49 -17.55
N SER A 53 16.20 17.09 -17.91
CA SER A 53 17.44 16.34 -18.18
C SER A 53 18.08 15.86 -16.88
N TYR A 54 18.51 14.60 -16.85
CA TYR A 54 19.15 13.96 -15.69
C TYR A 54 18.41 14.23 -14.38
N PRO A 55 17.12 13.84 -14.30
CA PRO A 55 16.27 14.15 -13.17
C PRO A 55 16.73 13.38 -11.92
N GLY A 56 16.64 14.04 -10.77
CA GLY A 56 16.87 13.43 -9.47
C GLY A 56 15.80 13.89 -8.48
N PHE A 57 15.41 13.01 -7.56
CA PHE A 57 14.37 13.28 -6.58
C PHE A 57 14.92 13.22 -5.15
N ILE A 58 14.52 14.19 -4.33
CA ILE A 58 14.80 14.19 -2.89
C ILE A 58 13.49 14.36 -2.13
N LEU A 59 13.27 13.49 -1.14
CA LEU A 59 12.12 13.55 -0.25
C LEU A 59 12.55 14.14 1.10
N PHE A 60 11.85 15.18 1.54
CA PHE A 60 12.06 15.84 2.84
C PHE A 60 10.80 15.77 3.70
N ASN A 61 10.98 15.77 5.02
CA ASN A 61 9.89 16.00 5.97
C ASN A 61 9.60 17.51 6.15
N ASN A 62 8.60 17.83 6.97
CA ASN A 62 8.21 19.22 7.26
C ASN A 62 9.24 20.01 8.11
N SER A 63 10.19 19.32 8.74
CA SER A 63 11.32 19.94 9.45
C SER A 63 12.49 20.27 8.51
N GLY A 64 12.42 19.85 7.25
CA GLY A 64 13.50 19.98 6.27
C GLY A 64 14.55 18.86 6.33
N ASP A 65 14.33 17.81 7.11
CA ASP A 65 15.23 16.66 7.14
C ASP A 65 15.04 15.80 5.90
N THR A 66 16.14 15.30 5.35
CA THR A 66 16.11 14.39 4.20
C THR A 66 15.68 13.00 4.63
N LEU A 67 14.58 12.52 4.04
CA LEU A 67 14.03 11.18 4.29
C LEU A 67 14.58 10.15 3.31
N ALA A 68 14.70 10.52 2.03
CA ALA A 68 15.21 9.63 0.99
C ALA A 68 15.79 10.42 -0.19
N ILE A 69 16.80 9.85 -0.86
CA ILE A 69 17.52 10.49 -1.98
C ILE A 69 17.60 9.51 -3.16
N GLY A 70 17.24 9.97 -4.34
CA GLY A 70 17.31 9.20 -5.59
C GLY A 70 18.73 9.12 -6.13
N SER A 71 19.05 8.03 -6.82
CA SER A 71 20.21 8.01 -7.70
C SER A 71 19.81 8.48 -9.10
N VAL A 72 20.62 9.31 -9.75
CA VAL A 72 20.36 9.73 -11.13
C VAL A 72 20.66 8.56 -12.07
N ASN A 73 19.60 7.94 -12.58
CA ASN A 73 19.69 6.78 -13.47
C ASN A 73 18.91 6.96 -14.79
N LEU A 74 18.39 8.18 -15.05
CA LEU A 74 17.68 8.53 -16.27
C LEU A 74 18.38 9.65 -17.01
N PHE A 75 18.35 9.59 -18.34
CA PHE A 75 18.82 10.69 -19.19
C PHE A 75 17.83 11.87 -19.21
N GLY A 76 16.53 11.60 -19.04
CA GLY A 76 15.52 12.64 -18.97
C GLY A 76 14.15 12.13 -18.54
N LEU A 77 13.32 13.02 -17.99
CA LEU A 77 11.91 12.79 -17.68
C LEU A 77 11.03 13.56 -18.68
N GLY A 78 10.65 12.90 -19.78
CA GLY A 78 9.76 13.48 -20.80
C GLY A 78 8.30 12.99 -20.72
N GLN A 79 8.04 11.89 -20.03
CA GLN A 79 6.70 11.31 -19.84
C GLN A 79 6.60 10.69 -18.43
N SER A 80 6.15 9.45 -18.31
CA SER A 80 6.08 8.71 -17.05
C SER A 80 7.37 7.94 -16.77
N SER A 81 7.81 7.96 -15.52
CA SER A 81 8.94 7.17 -15.05
C SER A 81 8.84 6.90 -13.56
N SER A 82 9.39 5.78 -13.11
CA SER A 82 9.55 5.45 -11.69
C SER A 82 11.04 5.43 -11.35
N GLN A 83 11.41 6.09 -10.26
CA GLN A 83 12.78 6.14 -9.76
C GLN A 83 12.82 5.71 -8.30
N THR A 84 13.90 5.04 -7.91
CA THR A 84 14.13 4.59 -6.54
C THR A 84 14.94 5.60 -5.74
N LEU A 85 14.49 5.89 -4.53
CA LEU A 85 15.13 6.73 -3.55
C LEU A 85 15.59 5.87 -2.37
N SER A 86 16.86 5.95 -2.04
CA SER A 86 17.43 5.29 -0.86
C SER A 86 17.02 6.03 0.40
N ILE A 87 16.39 5.30 1.33
CA ILE A 87 15.96 5.81 2.62
C ILE A 87 17.18 6.19 3.46
N GLN A 88 17.12 7.37 4.08
CA GLN A 88 18.16 7.82 5.00
C GLN A 88 18.02 7.13 6.36
N PRO A 89 19.13 6.79 7.04
CA PRO A 89 19.09 6.02 8.30
C PRO A 89 18.23 6.61 9.43
N ALA A 90 17.99 7.92 9.40
CA ALA A 90 17.18 8.61 10.41
C ALA A 90 15.66 8.43 10.21
N PHE A 91 15.21 7.91 9.07
CA PHE A 91 13.80 7.68 8.79
C PHE A 91 13.41 6.23 9.13
N SER A 92 12.39 6.08 9.98
CA SER A 92 11.86 4.78 10.41
C SER A 92 10.32 4.72 10.44
N GLY A 93 9.66 5.63 9.72
CA GLY A 93 8.19 5.73 9.70
C GLY A 93 7.57 5.08 8.46
N THR A 94 6.25 4.86 8.49
CA THR A 94 5.48 4.35 7.35
C THR A 94 4.69 5.42 6.59
N ALA A 95 4.70 6.65 7.09
CA ALA A 95 4.00 7.79 6.51
C ALA A 95 4.86 9.05 6.57
N VAL A 96 4.67 9.91 5.58
CA VAL A 96 5.20 11.28 5.58
C VAL A 96 4.04 12.19 5.96
N GLY A 97 3.96 12.57 7.24
CA GLY A 97 2.86 13.39 7.75
C GLY A 97 2.70 14.71 6.99
N SER A 98 3.80 15.42 6.76
CA SER A 98 3.91 16.54 5.82
C SER A 98 5.37 16.68 5.38
N GLY A 99 5.59 17.19 4.17
CA GLY A 99 6.93 17.31 3.60
C GLY A 99 6.93 17.87 2.19
N VAL A 100 8.06 17.71 1.51
CA VAL A 100 8.20 18.08 0.09
C VAL A 100 8.97 17.03 -0.69
N VAL A 101 8.58 16.81 -1.94
CA VAL A 101 9.42 16.15 -2.93
C VAL A 101 10.06 17.23 -3.80
N GLN A 102 11.37 17.22 -3.94
CA GLN A 102 12.09 18.11 -4.84
C GLN A 102 12.53 17.35 -6.08
N LEU A 103 12.25 17.92 -7.25
CA LEU A 103 12.82 17.51 -8.53
C LEU A 103 13.99 18.42 -8.86
N TRP A 104 15.16 17.81 -8.96
CA TRP A 104 16.39 18.41 -9.42
C TRP A 104 16.71 17.93 -10.83
N THR A 105 17.46 18.74 -11.58
CA THR A 105 17.90 18.46 -12.95
C THR A 105 19.40 18.62 -13.08
N ASN A 106 19.97 18.11 -14.17
CA ASN A 106 21.40 18.17 -14.45
C ASN A 106 22.23 17.60 -13.29
N PHE A 107 21.97 16.35 -12.89
CA PHE A 107 22.75 15.68 -11.85
C PHE A 107 22.70 16.34 -10.46
N TYR A 108 21.52 16.83 -10.06
CA TYR A 108 21.33 17.59 -8.81
C TYR A 108 21.95 18.99 -8.79
N ASP A 109 22.36 19.54 -9.94
CA ASP A 109 22.94 20.89 -10.00
C ASP A 109 21.88 22.01 -9.92
N SER A 110 20.63 21.72 -10.30
CA SER A 110 19.57 22.74 -10.36
C SER A 110 18.23 22.23 -9.86
N LEU A 111 17.72 22.82 -8.78
CA LEU A 111 16.37 22.61 -8.29
C LEU A 111 15.38 23.18 -9.31
N HIS A 112 14.49 22.33 -9.81
CA HIS A 112 13.54 22.73 -10.85
C HIS A 112 12.12 22.81 -10.31
N CYS A 113 11.65 21.77 -9.58
CA CYS A 113 10.30 21.76 -9.00
C CYS A 113 10.33 21.37 -7.52
N THR A 114 9.37 21.89 -6.76
CA THR A 114 9.10 21.49 -5.37
C THR A 114 7.63 21.16 -5.25
N PHE A 115 7.33 19.92 -4.85
CA PHE A 115 5.99 19.39 -4.71
C PHE A 115 5.67 19.26 -3.22
N PRO A 116 4.76 20.08 -2.65
CA PRO A 116 4.30 19.89 -1.29
C PRO A 116 3.50 18.59 -1.19
N ILE A 117 3.77 17.80 -0.16
CA ILE A 117 3.04 16.57 0.15
C ILE A 117 2.50 16.62 1.58
N THR A 118 1.24 16.23 1.76
CA THR A 118 0.57 16.23 3.06
C THR A 118 -0.17 14.91 3.22
N GLY A 119 0.01 14.24 4.36
CA GLY A 119 -0.70 13.02 4.70
C GLY A 119 -0.40 11.84 3.77
N VAL A 120 0.82 11.75 3.23
CA VAL A 120 1.20 10.66 2.34
C VAL A 120 1.44 9.39 3.15
N ASN A 121 0.62 8.38 2.92
CA ASN A 121 0.90 7.02 3.32
C ASN A 121 1.87 6.41 2.29
N LEU A 122 3.04 5.94 2.73
CA LEU A 122 3.98 5.27 1.83
C LEU A 122 3.57 3.82 1.56
N CYS A 123 2.59 3.31 2.30
CA CYS A 123 2.03 1.98 2.15
C CYS A 123 0.81 1.98 1.24
N PRO A 124 0.62 0.92 0.43
CA PRO A 124 -0.58 0.79 -0.37
C PRO A 124 -1.81 0.58 0.52
N ASP A 125 -2.90 1.28 0.20
CA ASP A 125 -4.17 1.20 0.94
C ASP A 125 -5.06 0.02 0.49
N THR A 126 -4.73 -0.59 -0.65
CA THR A 126 -5.42 -1.75 -1.23
C THR A 126 -4.43 -2.87 -1.54
N CYS A 127 -4.95 -4.04 -1.90
CA CYS A 127 -4.09 -5.07 -2.48
C CYS A 127 -3.39 -4.54 -3.73
N VAL A 128 -2.15 -5.00 -3.94
CA VAL A 128 -1.31 -4.64 -5.10
C VAL A 128 -1.16 -5.87 -5.98
N THR A 129 -1.19 -5.65 -7.29
CA THR A 129 -0.99 -6.73 -8.26
C THR A 129 0.45 -7.23 -8.23
N LEU A 130 0.61 -8.52 -7.92
CA LEU A 130 1.81 -9.30 -8.08
C LEU A 130 1.73 -10.07 -9.40
N TYR A 131 2.83 -10.12 -10.14
CA TYR A 131 2.94 -10.88 -11.37
C TYR A 131 3.91 -12.05 -11.21
N PRO A 132 3.42 -13.28 -10.93
CA PRO A 132 4.18 -14.49 -11.16
C PRO A 132 4.63 -14.55 -12.62
N SER A 133 5.90 -14.88 -12.84
CA SER A 133 6.49 -14.88 -14.18
C SER A 133 7.32 -16.14 -14.41
N PHE A 134 7.29 -16.60 -15.66
CA PHE A 134 8.14 -17.64 -16.20
C PHE A 134 8.77 -17.06 -17.47
N ALA A 135 10.09 -17.05 -17.57
CA ALA A 135 10.82 -16.46 -18.69
C ALA A 135 11.96 -17.38 -19.16
N ASN A 136 12.25 -17.40 -20.46
CA ASN A 136 13.41 -18.07 -21.01
C ASN A 136 14.35 -17.04 -21.66
N SER A 137 15.60 -17.04 -21.23
CA SER A 137 16.66 -16.14 -21.74
C SER A 137 17.78 -16.90 -22.45
N GLY A 138 17.65 -18.23 -22.59
CA GLY A 138 18.65 -19.08 -23.23
C GLY A 138 18.43 -19.25 -24.73
N GLY A 139 19.43 -19.81 -25.41
CA GLY A 139 19.40 -19.98 -26.87
C GLY A 139 18.49 -21.10 -27.40
N ALA A 140 17.93 -21.94 -26.53
CA ALA A 140 16.98 -22.99 -26.91
C ALA A 140 15.56 -22.59 -26.53
N MET A 141 14.59 -22.89 -27.40
CA MET A 141 13.18 -22.63 -27.15
C MET A 141 12.63 -23.55 -26.07
N VAL A 142 11.77 -23.00 -25.22
CA VAL A 142 11.06 -23.72 -24.17
C VAL A 142 9.58 -23.72 -24.50
N THR A 143 8.96 -24.90 -24.50
CA THR A 143 7.51 -25.07 -24.73
C THR A 143 6.89 -25.88 -23.63
N GLY A 144 5.66 -25.55 -23.25
CA GLY A 144 4.92 -26.21 -22.18
C GLY A 144 4.67 -25.27 -21.02
N ASN A 145 4.40 -25.81 -19.84
CA ASN A 145 3.94 -25.01 -18.71
C ASN A 145 4.60 -25.32 -17.37
N VAL A 146 4.49 -24.34 -16.48
CA VAL A 146 4.89 -24.38 -15.07
C VAL A 146 3.69 -23.93 -14.24
N SER A 147 3.32 -24.70 -13.22
CA SER A 147 2.28 -24.31 -12.27
C SER A 147 2.90 -23.52 -11.13
N TRP A 148 2.20 -22.51 -10.63
CA TRP A 148 2.61 -21.71 -9.48
C TRP A 148 1.58 -21.78 -8.35
N THR A 149 2.03 -21.73 -7.11
CA THR A 149 1.19 -21.61 -5.92
C THR A 149 1.81 -20.61 -4.96
N LEU A 150 1.03 -19.62 -4.55
CA LEU A 150 1.43 -18.60 -3.59
C LEU A 150 0.85 -18.96 -2.21
N THR A 151 1.70 -18.97 -1.19
CA THR A 151 1.32 -19.22 0.21
C THR A 151 1.68 -18.03 1.08
N ASN A 152 0.85 -17.75 2.09
CA ASN A 152 1.13 -16.75 3.11
C ASN A 152 2.02 -17.30 4.24
N SER A 153 2.38 -16.45 5.20
CA SER A 153 3.19 -16.82 6.38
C SER A 153 2.58 -17.92 7.27
N MET A 154 1.28 -18.19 7.15
CA MET A 154 0.59 -19.28 7.87
C MET A 154 0.56 -20.59 7.06
N GLY A 155 1.20 -20.64 5.90
CA GLY A 155 1.20 -21.78 5.00
C GLY A 155 -0.11 -21.98 4.24
N GLN A 156 -1.01 -21.00 4.26
CA GLN A 156 -2.29 -21.07 3.53
C GLN A 156 -2.08 -20.64 2.08
N ALA A 157 -2.64 -21.39 1.13
CA ALA A 157 -2.66 -20.99 -0.26
C ALA A 157 -3.53 -19.72 -0.43
N VAL A 158 -2.93 -18.68 -1.02
CA VAL A 158 -3.61 -17.41 -1.33
C VAL A 158 -3.94 -17.29 -2.82
N GLY A 159 -3.29 -18.11 -3.66
CA GLY A 159 -3.66 -18.27 -5.06
C GLY A 159 -2.73 -19.25 -5.78
N SER A 160 -3.14 -19.64 -6.98
CA SER A 160 -2.39 -20.55 -7.84
C SER A 160 -2.78 -20.35 -9.30
N GLY A 161 -1.94 -20.82 -10.20
CA GLY A 161 -2.18 -20.73 -11.64
C GLY A 161 -1.15 -21.53 -12.44
N THR A 162 -1.18 -21.33 -13.75
CA THR A 162 -0.28 -21.99 -14.69
C THR A 162 0.24 -20.96 -15.70
N LEU A 163 1.55 -20.99 -15.93
CA LEU A 163 2.25 -20.13 -16.88
C LEU A 163 2.66 -21.00 -18.07
N GLU A 164 2.30 -20.58 -19.28
CA GLU A 164 2.52 -21.36 -20.50
C GLU A 164 3.43 -20.60 -21.47
N MET A 165 4.41 -21.31 -22.03
CA MET A 165 5.24 -20.83 -23.14
C MET A 165 5.04 -21.71 -24.37
N ASP A 166 5.16 -21.10 -25.53
CA ASP A 166 5.17 -21.78 -26.81
C ASP A 166 6.35 -21.30 -27.69
N SER A 167 6.44 -21.81 -28.92
CA SER A 167 7.53 -21.46 -29.83
C SER A 167 7.60 -19.98 -30.23
N LEU A 168 6.57 -19.18 -29.92
CA LEU A 168 6.48 -17.75 -30.23
C LEU A 168 6.59 -16.87 -28.98
N THR A 169 6.24 -17.42 -27.81
CA THR A 169 6.19 -16.72 -26.53
C THR A 169 7.15 -17.38 -25.53
N GLN A 170 8.27 -16.70 -25.27
CA GLN A 170 9.31 -17.16 -24.33
C GLN A 170 9.26 -16.41 -22.99
N GLU A 171 8.12 -15.78 -22.71
CA GLU A 171 7.79 -15.12 -21.46
C GLU A 171 6.30 -15.28 -21.20
N ALA A 172 5.95 -15.69 -19.98
CA ALA A 172 4.59 -15.85 -19.50
C ALA A 172 4.45 -15.13 -18.17
N ARG A 173 3.33 -14.43 -17.98
CA ARG A 173 2.98 -13.78 -16.71
C ARG A 173 1.53 -14.07 -16.36
N ASP A 174 1.28 -14.21 -15.08
CA ASP A 174 -0.04 -14.24 -14.49
C ASP A 174 -0.18 -13.04 -13.55
N SER A 175 -1.35 -12.80 -12.98
CA SER A 175 -1.58 -11.69 -12.05
C SER A 175 -2.44 -12.11 -10.86
N ILE A 176 -2.06 -11.68 -9.67
CA ILE A 176 -2.82 -11.87 -8.44
C ILE A 176 -2.76 -10.62 -7.57
N CYS A 177 -3.87 -10.22 -6.97
CA CYS A 177 -3.90 -9.10 -6.04
C CYS A 177 -3.63 -9.60 -4.62
N ILE A 178 -2.57 -9.10 -3.98
CA ILE A 178 -2.20 -9.47 -2.61
C ILE A 178 -1.96 -8.24 -1.74
N ASN A 179 -2.21 -8.38 -0.44
CA ASN A 179 -1.90 -7.35 0.54
C ASN A 179 -0.41 -7.40 0.92
N PRO A 180 0.12 -6.33 1.55
CA PRO A 180 1.42 -6.39 2.21
C PRO A 180 1.54 -7.57 3.18
N GLY A 181 2.70 -8.23 3.21
CA GLY A 181 2.94 -9.38 4.07
C GLY A 181 4.12 -10.24 3.63
N SER A 182 4.32 -11.35 4.34
CA SER A 182 5.34 -12.35 4.01
C SER A 182 4.73 -13.53 3.28
N TYR A 183 5.35 -13.91 2.17
CA TYR A 183 4.84 -14.91 1.25
C TYR A 183 5.94 -15.87 0.78
N SER A 184 5.51 -16.99 0.22
CA SER A 184 6.35 -17.92 -0.51
C SER A 184 5.63 -18.33 -1.79
N ILE A 185 6.29 -18.25 -2.93
CA ILE A 185 5.76 -18.76 -4.20
C ILE A 185 6.51 -20.00 -4.62
N SER A 186 5.78 -21.07 -4.90
CA SER A 186 6.33 -22.33 -5.40
C SER A 186 5.95 -22.51 -6.85
N PHE A 187 6.95 -22.76 -7.70
CA PHE A 187 6.81 -23.14 -9.09
C PHE A 187 7.10 -24.62 -9.22
N THR A 188 6.26 -25.35 -9.96
CA THR A 188 6.40 -26.80 -10.18
C THR A 188 6.31 -27.07 -11.67
N GLN A 189 7.24 -27.88 -12.17
CA GLN A 189 7.27 -28.25 -13.58
C GLN A 189 5.98 -28.97 -13.95
N GLY A 190 5.31 -28.45 -14.98
CA GLY A 190 4.24 -29.17 -15.66
C GLY A 190 4.81 -29.86 -16.89
N THR A 191 4.47 -29.34 -18.07
CA THR A 191 4.92 -29.89 -19.37
C THR A 191 6.12 -29.16 -19.98
N ALA A 192 6.66 -28.14 -19.29
CA ALA A 192 7.77 -27.34 -19.81
C ALA A 192 8.98 -28.23 -20.16
N SER A 193 9.43 -28.12 -21.41
CA SER A 193 10.60 -28.84 -21.92
C SER A 193 11.89 -28.46 -21.17
N SER A 194 12.80 -29.41 -21.00
CA SER A 194 14.15 -29.12 -20.53
C SER A 194 14.96 -28.43 -21.63
N GLY A 195 15.70 -27.37 -21.27
CA GLY A 195 16.49 -26.57 -22.20
C GLY A 195 16.40 -25.07 -21.92
N GLY A 196 17.19 -24.28 -22.63
CA GLY A 196 17.24 -22.83 -22.47
C GLY A 196 17.85 -22.40 -21.14
N GLN A 197 17.56 -21.15 -20.76
CA GLN A 197 17.92 -20.58 -19.46
C GLN A 197 16.63 -20.02 -18.86
N GLN A 198 15.92 -20.91 -18.16
CA GLN A 198 14.59 -20.68 -17.61
C GLN A 198 14.69 -19.95 -16.26
N TRP A 199 13.82 -18.97 -16.06
CA TRP A 199 13.72 -18.16 -14.85
C TRP A 199 12.26 -18.15 -14.38
N VAL A 200 12.09 -18.27 -13.07
CA VAL A 200 10.79 -18.06 -12.42
C VAL A 200 10.95 -17.00 -11.35
N GLY A 201 9.87 -16.25 -11.09
CA GLY A 201 9.94 -15.15 -10.15
C GLY A 201 8.62 -14.41 -10.01
N VAL A 202 8.68 -13.31 -9.27
CA VAL A 202 7.55 -12.39 -9.10
C VAL A 202 7.99 -10.96 -9.35
N SER A 203 7.08 -10.14 -9.86
CA SER A 203 7.30 -8.72 -10.10
C SER A 203 6.04 -7.91 -9.79
N THR A 204 6.13 -6.58 -9.86
CA THR A 204 4.96 -5.68 -9.85
C THR A 204 5.01 -4.77 -11.07
N ALA A 205 3.94 -3.99 -11.30
CA ALA A 205 3.93 -2.97 -12.35
C ALA A 205 4.93 -1.83 -12.07
N VAL A 206 5.26 -1.61 -10.80
CA VAL A 206 6.20 -0.59 -10.39
C VAL A 206 7.60 -1.20 -10.36
N TYR A 207 8.48 -0.68 -11.21
CA TYR A 207 9.88 -1.08 -11.23
C TYR A 207 10.67 -0.27 -10.20
N GLY A 208 11.32 -0.97 -9.28
CA GLY A 208 12.24 -0.37 -8.33
C GLY A 208 12.84 -1.43 -7.41
N GLY A 209 14.15 -1.64 -7.51
CA GLY A 209 14.90 -2.58 -6.68
C GLY A 209 15.01 -3.99 -7.27
N THR A 210 15.47 -4.92 -6.42
CA THR A 210 15.69 -6.32 -6.77
C THR A 210 14.36 -7.08 -6.72
N VAL A 211 14.00 -7.76 -7.81
CA VAL A 211 12.82 -8.62 -7.84
C VAL A 211 13.18 -10.06 -7.41
N PRO A 212 12.34 -10.76 -6.65
CA PRO A 212 12.57 -12.16 -6.30
C PRO A 212 12.47 -13.05 -7.54
N MET A 213 13.60 -13.58 -8.00
CA MET A 213 13.68 -14.48 -9.16
C MET A 213 14.82 -15.48 -9.02
N VAL A 214 14.64 -16.67 -9.56
CA VAL A 214 15.64 -17.75 -9.55
C VAL A 214 15.68 -18.48 -10.89
N MET A 215 16.81 -19.11 -11.22
CA MET A 215 16.85 -20.05 -12.33
C MET A 215 16.00 -21.28 -12.00
N PHE A 216 15.18 -21.69 -12.96
CA PHE A 216 14.30 -22.84 -12.81
C PHE A 216 15.02 -24.12 -13.25
N ASN A 217 15.26 -25.04 -12.31
CA ASN A 217 15.98 -26.29 -12.59
C ASN A 217 15.10 -27.39 -13.21
N GLY A 218 13.85 -27.08 -13.57
CA GLY A 218 12.95 -28.04 -14.22
C GLY A 218 12.38 -29.09 -13.28
N THR A 219 12.24 -28.82 -11.99
CA THR A 219 11.50 -29.72 -11.06
C THR A 219 10.53 -28.91 -10.21
N SER A 220 11.05 -28.23 -9.19
CA SER A 220 10.30 -27.25 -8.42
C SER A 220 11.25 -26.24 -7.80
N GLU A 221 10.81 -24.99 -7.72
CA GLU A 221 11.53 -23.91 -7.05
C GLU A 221 10.59 -23.19 -6.11
N THR A 222 11.09 -22.79 -4.94
CA THR A 222 10.30 -22.03 -3.97
C THR A 222 11.06 -20.77 -3.57
N ILE A 223 10.40 -19.63 -3.73
CA ILE A 223 10.99 -18.31 -3.50
C ILE A 223 10.24 -17.65 -2.34
N PRO A 224 10.88 -17.51 -1.15
CA PRO A 224 10.34 -16.67 -0.09
C PRO A 224 10.55 -15.20 -0.42
N PHE A 225 9.58 -14.35 -0.10
CA PHE A 225 9.73 -12.90 -0.24
C PHE A 225 8.85 -12.14 0.76
N SER A 226 9.29 -10.93 1.11
CA SER A 226 8.47 -9.97 1.85
C SER A 226 7.94 -8.94 0.87
N PHE A 227 6.63 -8.71 0.92
CA PHE A 227 5.91 -7.79 0.05
C PHE A 227 5.48 -6.57 0.86
N TYR A 228 6.06 -5.40 0.56
CA TYR A 228 5.93 -4.18 1.34
C TYR A 228 6.14 -4.44 2.84
N SER A 229 7.32 -4.95 3.22
CA SER A 229 7.62 -5.34 4.62
C SER A 229 7.43 -4.20 5.63
N GLN A 230 7.71 -2.95 5.24
CA GLN A 230 7.45 -1.76 6.08
C GLN A 230 5.96 -1.55 6.35
N CYS A 231 5.10 -2.11 5.50
CA CYS A 231 3.65 -1.95 5.54
C CYS A 231 2.92 -3.12 6.17
N SER A 232 3.64 -4.14 6.65
CA SER A 232 3.04 -5.18 7.46
C SER A 232 2.66 -4.57 8.81
N LEU A 233 1.50 -3.93 8.86
CA LEU A 233 0.83 -3.67 10.13
C LEU A 233 0.57 -5.03 10.76
N PRO A 234 0.95 -5.26 12.02
CA PRO A 234 0.34 -6.35 12.74
C PRO A 234 -1.17 -6.10 12.69
N THR A 235 -1.96 -7.11 12.34
CA THR A 235 -3.43 -7.07 12.27
C THR A 235 -4.11 -6.65 13.57
N THR A 236 -3.35 -6.35 14.63
CA THR A 236 -3.77 -5.45 15.70
C THR A 236 -3.99 -4.04 15.14
N VAL A 237 -5.24 -3.76 14.78
CA VAL A 237 -5.81 -2.44 15.09
C VAL A 237 -5.47 -2.19 16.57
N GLN A 238 -4.45 -1.38 16.85
CA GLN A 238 -4.29 -0.87 18.21
C GLN A 238 -5.49 0.03 18.45
N ASP A 239 -6.31 -0.35 19.44
CA ASP A 239 -7.29 0.55 20.02
C ASP A 239 -6.58 1.88 20.29
N ILE A 240 -7.11 2.98 19.75
CA ILE A 240 -6.71 4.31 20.19
C ILE A 240 -6.98 4.32 21.71
N PRO A 241 -5.99 4.53 22.59
CA PRO A 241 -6.21 4.56 24.02
C PRO A 241 -6.95 5.86 24.38
N GLY A 242 -8.23 5.93 24.03
CA GLY A 242 -9.17 6.78 24.72
C GLY A 242 -9.32 6.26 26.15
N LYS A 243 -9.54 7.17 27.10
CA LYS A 243 -9.91 6.81 28.47
C LYS A 243 -11.17 5.94 28.42
N LYS A 244 -11.02 4.60 28.52
CA LYS A 244 -12.14 3.66 28.47
C LYS A 244 -13.06 3.97 29.66
N ALA A 245 -14.35 4.24 29.39
CA ALA A 245 -15.37 4.37 30.43
C ALA A 245 -15.97 3.01 30.80
N VAL A 246 -15.80 2.01 29.94
CA VAL A 246 -16.27 0.64 30.15
C VAL A 246 -15.13 -0.32 29.79
N GLN A 247 -14.91 -1.32 30.63
CA GLN A 247 -14.02 -2.45 30.38
C GLN A 247 -14.85 -3.67 29.96
N ILE A 248 -14.53 -4.27 28.82
CA ILE A 248 -15.23 -5.45 28.30
C ILE A 248 -14.25 -6.60 28.16
N TYR A 249 -14.60 -7.78 28.65
CA TYR A 249 -13.76 -8.98 28.54
C TYR A 249 -14.60 -10.26 28.59
N ALA A 250 -14.13 -11.32 27.93
CA ALA A 250 -14.71 -12.65 28.08
C ALA A 250 -13.93 -13.45 29.12
N ALA A 251 -14.64 -14.08 30.07
CA ALA A 251 -14.06 -14.99 31.04
C ALA A 251 -15.11 -15.99 31.55
N GLY A 252 -14.75 -17.26 31.64
CA GLY A 252 -15.60 -18.29 32.27
C GLY A 252 -16.96 -18.49 31.60
N GLY A 253 -17.00 -18.50 30.26
CA GLY A 253 -18.24 -18.70 29.50
C GLY A 253 -19.20 -17.51 29.51
N SER A 254 -18.73 -16.32 29.89
CA SER A 254 -19.51 -15.08 29.81
C SER A 254 -18.70 -13.90 29.29
N ILE A 255 -19.41 -12.93 28.72
CA ILE A 255 -18.88 -11.61 28.40
C ILE A 255 -19.27 -10.69 29.55
N ARG A 256 -18.27 -10.10 30.20
CA ARG A 256 -18.43 -9.21 31.34
C ARG A 256 -18.12 -7.78 30.94
N LEU A 257 -18.94 -6.87 31.44
CA LEU A 257 -18.80 -5.44 31.25
C LEU A 257 -18.70 -4.78 32.62
N ASN A 258 -17.71 -3.91 32.81
CA ASN A 258 -17.50 -3.16 34.04
C ASN A 258 -17.34 -1.68 33.72
N SER A 259 -18.18 -0.85 34.31
CA SER A 259 -18.08 0.59 34.24
C SER A 259 -16.90 1.09 35.06
N LEU A 260 -16.04 1.92 34.46
CA LEU A 260 -14.86 2.50 35.10
C LEU A 260 -15.14 3.90 35.66
N ASP A 261 -16.30 4.48 35.36
CA ASP A 261 -16.73 5.80 35.84
C ASP A 261 -17.86 5.77 36.87
N GLY A 262 -18.31 4.57 37.28
CA GLY A 262 -19.35 4.38 38.29
C GLY A 262 -20.78 4.63 37.79
N THR A 263 -20.99 4.77 36.48
CA THR A 263 -22.34 4.87 35.91
C THR A 263 -22.82 3.53 35.34
N ALA A 264 -24.14 3.39 35.14
CA ALA A 264 -24.72 2.15 34.62
C ALA A 264 -24.30 1.88 33.17
N ILE A 265 -24.02 0.61 32.85
CA ILE A 265 -23.54 0.14 31.52
C ILE A 265 -24.47 0.55 30.36
N GLY A 266 -25.78 0.65 30.60
CA GLY A 266 -26.74 1.05 29.57
C GLY A 266 -27.06 -0.04 28.55
N ALA A 267 -27.25 0.34 27.28
CA ALA A 267 -27.69 -0.58 26.23
C ALA A 267 -26.50 -1.35 25.65
N VAL A 268 -26.60 -2.67 25.60
CA VAL A 268 -25.55 -3.55 25.07
C VAL A 268 -26.10 -4.36 23.90
N ARG A 269 -25.38 -4.34 22.78
CA ARG A 269 -25.64 -5.15 21.60
C ARG A 269 -24.43 -6.04 21.32
N LEU A 270 -24.69 -7.32 21.08
CA LEU A 270 -23.68 -8.27 20.63
C LEU A 270 -23.94 -8.62 19.18
N VAL A 271 -22.96 -8.40 18.31
CA VAL A 271 -23.07 -8.62 16.87
C VAL A 271 -22.00 -9.63 16.46
N SER A 272 -22.36 -10.66 15.68
CA SER A 272 -21.39 -11.62 15.15
C SER A 272 -20.59 -11.02 13.99
N ILE A 273 -19.48 -11.66 13.60
CA ILE A 273 -18.61 -11.17 12.51
C ILE A 273 -19.31 -10.97 11.16
N ASN A 274 -20.43 -11.65 10.91
CA ASN A 274 -21.24 -11.49 9.69
C ASN A 274 -22.26 -10.33 9.79
N GLY A 275 -22.24 -9.54 10.85
CA GLY A 275 -23.12 -8.40 11.07
C GLY A 275 -24.48 -8.74 11.70
N SER A 276 -24.75 -10.01 12.02
CA SER A 276 -26.02 -10.40 12.66
C SER A 276 -26.05 -10.00 14.13
N LEU A 277 -27.15 -9.39 14.56
CA LEU A 277 -27.41 -9.10 15.98
C LEU A 277 -27.75 -10.40 16.71
N VAL A 278 -26.98 -10.75 17.73
CA VAL A 278 -27.12 -11.98 18.50
C VAL A 278 -27.74 -11.73 19.88
N VAL A 279 -27.34 -10.64 20.55
CA VAL A 279 -27.90 -10.24 21.85
C VAL A 279 -28.19 -8.75 21.84
N SER A 280 -29.31 -8.35 22.46
CA SER A 280 -29.62 -6.95 22.76
C SER A 280 -30.23 -6.87 24.15
N LYS A 281 -29.56 -6.20 25.08
CA LYS A 281 -29.99 -6.06 26.49
C LYS A 281 -29.76 -4.63 26.98
N ASN A 282 -30.51 -4.22 27.99
CA ASN A 282 -30.27 -2.98 28.73
C ASN A 282 -29.91 -3.33 30.17
N PHE A 283 -28.86 -2.71 30.69
CA PHE A 283 -28.40 -2.90 32.06
C PHE A 283 -28.46 -1.58 32.83
N SER A 284 -28.96 -1.64 34.06
CA SER A 284 -29.06 -0.49 34.97
C SER A 284 -28.01 -0.51 36.09
N SER A 285 -27.06 -1.45 36.03
CA SER A 285 -25.98 -1.63 36.98
C SER A 285 -24.62 -1.23 36.38
N GLU A 286 -23.65 -0.94 37.24
CA GLU A 286 -22.26 -0.65 36.86
C GLU A 286 -21.53 -1.87 36.28
N THR A 287 -22.02 -3.07 36.58
CA THR A 287 -21.53 -4.33 36.04
C THR A 287 -22.63 -5.04 35.25
N ALA A 288 -22.25 -5.74 34.19
CA ALA A 288 -23.17 -6.54 33.39
C ALA A 288 -22.51 -7.84 32.93
N GLU A 289 -23.33 -8.87 32.73
CA GLU A 289 -22.89 -10.17 32.26
C GLU A 289 -23.83 -10.69 31.17
N ILE A 290 -23.23 -11.17 30.08
CA ILE A 290 -23.90 -11.89 29.01
C ILE A 290 -23.36 -13.31 29.04
N ILE A 291 -24.22 -14.26 29.39
CA ILE A 291 -23.87 -15.69 29.32
C ILE A 291 -23.62 -16.04 27.85
N ALA A 292 -22.43 -16.59 27.58
CA ALA A 292 -21.94 -16.91 26.25
C ALA A 292 -22.06 -18.41 25.93
N ALA A 293 -22.63 -19.22 26.83
CA ALA A 293 -22.75 -20.67 26.68
C ALA A 293 -23.52 -21.10 25.40
N ASP A 294 -24.48 -20.29 24.96
CA ASP A 294 -25.29 -20.55 23.77
C ASP A 294 -24.72 -19.88 22.50
N LEU A 295 -23.56 -19.23 22.59
CA LEU A 295 -22.89 -18.60 21.46
C LEU A 295 -21.98 -19.60 20.76
N VAL A 296 -21.95 -19.54 19.43
CA VAL A 296 -20.99 -20.31 18.64
C VAL A 296 -19.58 -19.77 18.92
N PRO A 297 -18.56 -20.62 19.12
CA PRO A 297 -17.18 -20.16 19.27
C PRO A 297 -16.78 -19.22 18.13
N GLY A 298 -16.22 -18.06 18.47
CA GLY A 298 -15.85 -17.07 17.47
C GLY A 298 -15.71 -15.64 18.00
N ILE A 299 -15.47 -14.71 17.08
CA ILE A 299 -15.32 -13.30 17.39
C ILE A 299 -16.68 -12.61 17.37
N TYR A 300 -16.92 -11.76 18.35
CA TYR A 300 -18.10 -10.92 18.44
C TYR A 300 -17.71 -9.46 18.64
N ILE A 301 -18.57 -8.56 18.18
CA ILE A 301 -18.50 -7.12 18.42
C ILE A 301 -19.50 -6.80 19.52
N VAL A 302 -19.00 -6.27 20.64
CA VAL A 302 -19.81 -5.75 21.74
C VAL A 302 -19.94 -4.25 21.55
N GLN A 303 -21.16 -3.76 21.38
CA GLN A 303 -21.48 -2.33 21.34
C GLN A 303 -22.19 -1.94 22.63
N VAL A 304 -21.69 -0.92 23.32
CA VAL A 304 -22.24 -0.45 24.60
C VAL A 304 -22.58 1.03 24.48
N GLN A 305 -23.85 1.37 24.63
CA GLN A 305 -24.29 2.75 24.78
C GLN A 305 -24.21 3.14 26.26
N HIS A 306 -23.13 3.84 26.61
CA HIS A 306 -22.80 4.29 27.95
C HIS A 306 -22.91 5.81 28.02
N GLY A 307 -23.97 6.31 28.68
CA GLY A 307 -24.32 7.73 28.63
C GLY A 307 -24.66 8.21 27.21
N GLN A 308 -23.96 9.24 26.72
CA GLN A 308 -24.12 9.76 25.35
C GLN A 308 -23.12 9.14 24.35
N GLN A 309 -22.29 8.20 24.78
CA GLN A 309 -21.23 7.60 23.97
C GLN A 309 -21.55 6.15 23.64
N VAL A 310 -21.02 5.68 22.50
CA VAL A 310 -21.06 4.27 22.11
C VAL A 310 -19.63 3.74 22.12
N TRP A 311 -19.40 2.72 22.93
CA TRP A 311 -18.16 1.96 23.00
C TRP A 311 -18.29 0.70 22.18
N VAL A 312 -17.22 0.31 21.50
CA VAL A 312 -17.19 -0.88 20.66
C VAL A 312 -15.94 -1.66 20.97
N GLU A 313 -16.08 -2.95 21.30
CA GLU A 313 -14.95 -3.83 21.61
C GLU A 313 -15.13 -5.19 20.93
N LYS A 314 -14.03 -5.77 20.47
CA LYS A 314 -14.01 -7.13 19.90
C LYS A 314 -13.73 -8.12 21.01
N VAL A 315 -14.52 -9.18 21.08
CA VAL A 315 -14.37 -10.22 22.10
C VAL A 315 -14.31 -11.58 21.41
N LEU A 316 -13.30 -12.38 21.77
CA LEU A 316 -13.22 -13.78 21.38
C LEU A 316 -13.99 -14.61 22.40
N VAL A 317 -15.04 -15.29 21.96
CA VAL A 317 -15.81 -16.24 22.75
C VAL A 317 -15.31 -17.64 22.43
N ASN A 318 -14.71 -18.29 23.42
CA ASN A 318 -14.41 -19.71 23.42
C ASN A 318 -15.19 -20.32 24.59
N PRO A 319 -16.19 -21.19 24.33
CA PRO A 319 -16.94 -21.86 25.39
C PRO A 319 -16.05 -22.79 26.24
#